data_AF-A0A0Q9YMQ3-F1
#
_entry.id   AF-A0A0Q9YMQ3-F1
#
_cell.length_a   1.000
_cell.length_b   1.000
_cell.length_c   1.000
_cell.angle_alpha   90.00
_cell.angle_beta   90.00
_cell.angle_gamma   90.00
#
_symmetry.space_group_name_H-M   'P 1'
#
loop_
_entity.id
_entity.type
_entity.pdbx_description
1 polymer ?
#
loop_
_entity_poly.entity_id
_entity_poly.type
_entity_poly.pdbx_seq_one_letter_code
_entity_poly.pdbx_strand_id
1 'polypeptide(L)'
;MIVRNRDFYSELLYTGHKSISSSMYCKDSTQRLPLADNSIDLIITSPPYVTSYDYADLHQLSILWLSGDTDYFKQWKKFVGANFKRNKCLQFDREIAEKIISDLKSNNNSLSMDIANYFSDMRSAFGEMHRVLKPNGKICIIIGNTNMNGIEILNAEVAAEQMYRVGFRKVEFIKRLISNKLIAPWRDAKTGKFTTLSNPFKKRIYEHEYVVVMKK
;
A
#
# COMPACT_ATOMS: atom_id res chain seq x y z
N MET A 1 23.27 -2.28 -3.90
CA MET A 1 22.61 -1.30 -3.01
C MET A 1 23.61 -0.31 -2.44
N ILE A 2 24.74 -0.76 -1.86
CA ILE A 2 25.75 0.11 -1.24
C ILE A 2 26.38 1.12 -2.21
N VAL A 3 26.75 0.72 -3.43
CA VAL A 3 27.36 1.63 -4.44
C VAL A 3 26.40 2.76 -4.80
N ARG A 4 25.15 2.44 -5.17
CA ARG A 4 24.12 3.45 -5.48
C ARG A 4 23.79 4.38 -4.32
N ASN A 5 23.86 3.89 -3.07
CA ASN A 5 23.67 4.74 -1.89
C ASN A 5 24.83 5.73 -1.73
N ARG A 6 26.06 5.31 -2.04
CA ARG A 6 27.22 6.21 -2.06
C ARG A 6 27.08 7.25 -3.16
N ASP A 7 26.70 6.83 -4.37
CA ASP A 7 26.49 7.73 -5.51
C ASP A 7 25.42 8.78 -5.17
N PHE A 8 24.30 8.35 -4.58
CA PHE A 8 23.24 9.25 -4.13
C PHE A 8 23.72 10.21 -3.02
N TYR A 9 24.48 9.71 -2.05
CA TYR A 9 25.06 10.56 -1.00
C TYR A 9 26.02 11.60 -1.56
N SER A 10 26.85 11.22 -2.52
CA SER A 10 27.76 12.12 -3.24
C SER A 10 26.98 13.18 -4.04
N GLU A 11 25.88 12.79 -4.69
CA GLU A 11 24.99 13.73 -5.39
C GLU A 11 24.37 14.75 -4.42
N LEU A 12 23.91 14.32 -3.25
CA LEU A 12 23.38 15.22 -2.22
C LEU A 12 24.44 16.21 -1.71
N LEU A 13 25.70 15.77 -1.59
CA LEU A 13 26.82 16.64 -1.25
C LEU A 13 27.09 17.67 -2.36
N TYR A 14 27.18 17.20 -3.61
CA TYR A 14 27.48 18.03 -4.77
C TYR A 14 26.40 19.08 -5.02
N THR A 15 25.13 18.71 -4.90
CA THR A 15 23.98 19.58 -5.13
C THR A 15 23.63 20.46 -3.94
N GLY A 16 24.33 20.34 -2.81
CA GLY A 16 24.09 21.14 -1.60
C GLY A 16 22.84 20.73 -0.79
N HIS A 17 22.24 19.57 -1.08
CA HIS A 17 21.01 19.08 -0.43
C HIS A 17 21.27 18.17 0.78
N LYS A 18 22.50 18.10 1.29
CA LYS A 18 22.84 17.30 2.48
C LYS A 18 22.13 17.78 3.75
N SER A 19 21.92 19.09 3.88
CA SER A 19 21.47 19.74 5.12
C SER A 19 20.01 20.19 5.04
N ILE A 20 19.13 19.33 4.49
CA ILE A 20 17.69 19.59 4.47
C ILE A 20 17.10 19.18 5.82
N SER A 21 16.30 20.06 6.42
CA SER A 21 15.54 19.72 7.63
C SER A 21 14.53 18.62 7.32
N SER A 22 14.59 17.53 8.07
CA SER A 22 13.66 16.41 7.97
C SER A 22 12.98 16.17 9.32
N SER A 23 11.66 16.10 9.32
CA SER A 23 10.87 15.72 10.50
C SER A 23 10.25 14.34 10.29
N MET A 24 10.40 13.47 11.28
CA MET A 24 9.82 12.13 11.26
C MET A 24 8.76 12.01 12.35
N TYR A 25 7.57 11.50 11.99
CA TYR A 25 6.45 11.32 12.90
C TYR A 25 6.01 9.86 12.92
N CYS A 26 6.02 9.23 14.10
CA CYS A 26 5.38 7.93 14.29
C CYS A 26 3.88 8.15 14.57
N LYS A 27 3.05 8.03 13.54
CA LYS A 27 1.60 8.27 13.60
C LYS A 27 0.84 7.32 12.68
N ASP A 28 -0.42 7.08 13.03
CA ASP A 28 -1.38 6.38 12.19
C ASP A 28 -1.83 7.31 11.05
N SER A 29 -1.48 6.95 9.81
CA SER A 29 -1.79 7.74 8.61
C SER A 29 -3.27 7.78 8.28
N THR A 30 -4.11 6.95 8.92
CA THR A 30 -5.57 7.01 8.77
C THR A 30 -6.21 8.09 9.63
N GLN A 31 -5.42 8.74 10.48
CA GLN A 31 -5.83 9.80 11.40
C GLN A 31 -5.21 11.15 11.00
N ARG A 32 -5.65 12.22 11.67
CA ARG A 32 -5.10 13.56 11.44
C ARG A 32 -3.62 13.63 11.88
N LEU A 33 -2.75 13.92 10.93
CA LEU A 33 -1.33 14.16 11.14
C LEU A 33 -1.09 15.56 11.72
N PRO A 34 0.01 15.77 12.45
CA PRO A 34 0.41 17.09 12.98
C PRO A 34 0.99 18.00 11.89
N LEU A 35 0.31 18.07 10.74
CA LEU A 35 0.67 18.85 9.57
C LEU A 35 -0.47 19.84 9.28
N ALA A 36 -0.13 21.07 8.90
CA ALA A 36 -1.11 22.05 8.50
C ALA A 36 -1.81 21.63 7.19
N ASP A 37 -3.05 22.07 7.03
CA ASP A 37 -3.77 21.93 5.76
C ASP A 37 -2.96 22.61 4.64
N ASN A 38 -2.95 22.03 3.44
CA ASN A 38 -2.26 22.59 2.27
C ASN A 38 -0.78 22.97 2.51
N SER A 39 -0.03 22.15 3.25
CA SER A 39 1.38 22.41 3.57
C SER A 39 2.37 21.59 2.74
N ILE A 40 1.92 20.49 2.14
CA ILE A 40 2.78 19.53 1.43
C ILE A 40 2.67 19.72 -0.10
N ASP A 41 3.81 19.77 -0.80
CA ASP A 41 3.86 19.96 -2.25
C ASP A 41 3.68 18.64 -3.04
N LEU A 42 4.27 17.56 -2.52
CA LEU A 42 4.30 16.24 -3.16
C LEU A 42 4.22 15.13 -2.11
N ILE A 43 3.38 14.13 -2.38
CA ILE A 43 3.33 12.89 -1.59
C ILE A 43 3.83 11.75 -2.48
N ILE A 44 4.83 11.00 -2.01
CA ILE A 44 5.29 9.76 -2.64
C ILE A 44 5.17 8.65 -1.61
N THR A 45 4.45 7.58 -1.94
CA THR A 45 4.28 6.47 -1.01
C THR A 45 4.08 5.14 -1.73
N SER A 46 4.37 4.05 -1.01
CA SER A 46 4.02 2.68 -1.39
C SER A 46 3.22 2.12 -0.21
N PRO A 47 1.89 2.34 -0.17
CA PRO A 47 1.06 1.98 0.97
C PRO A 47 1.07 0.46 1.20
N PRO A 48 0.64 -0.03 2.37
CA PRO A 48 0.48 -1.46 2.57
C PRO A 48 -0.47 -2.04 1.52
N TYR A 49 -0.10 -3.20 1.01
CA TYR A 49 -0.85 -3.91 -0.04
C TYR A 49 -1.85 -4.81 0.67
N VAL A 50 -3.08 -4.86 0.17
CA VAL A 50 -4.11 -5.71 0.77
C VAL A 50 -3.59 -7.14 0.88
N THR A 51 -3.59 -7.65 2.13
CA THR A 51 -3.48 -9.08 2.49
C THR A 51 -2.35 -9.88 1.84
N SER A 52 -1.32 -9.22 1.29
CA SER A 52 -0.15 -9.91 0.74
C SER A 52 0.73 -10.47 1.85
N TYR A 53 0.76 -9.79 3.00
CA TYR A 53 1.48 -10.15 4.21
C TYR A 53 0.82 -9.42 5.40
N ASP A 54 0.74 -10.03 6.57
CA ASP A 54 0.54 -9.25 7.78
C ASP A 54 1.82 -8.43 8.00
N TYR A 55 1.78 -7.15 7.62
CA TYR A 55 2.93 -6.25 7.73
C TYR A 55 3.41 -6.16 9.18
N ALA A 56 2.52 -6.36 10.16
CA ALA A 56 2.94 -6.42 11.53
C ALA A 56 3.82 -7.64 11.79
N ASP A 57 3.44 -8.82 11.27
CA ASP A 57 4.22 -10.05 11.40
C ASP A 57 5.59 -9.95 10.72
N LEU A 58 5.64 -9.38 9.51
CA LEU A 58 6.91 -9.19 8.79
C LEU A 58 7.90 -8.30 9.52
N HIS A 59 7.41 -7.28 10.21
CA HIS A 59 8.26 -6.27 10.84
C HIS A 59 8.53 -6.52 12.32
N GLN A 60 8.03 -7.62 12.90
CA GLN A 60 8.20 -7.91 14.33
C GLN A 60 9.68 -7.87 14.76
N LEU A 61 10.56 -8.57 14.04
CA LEU A 61 11.98 -8.60 14.38
C LEU A 61 12.66 -7.23 14.20
N SER A 62 12.32 -6.50 13.13
CA SER A 62 12.85 -5.16 12.88
C SER A 62 12.42 -4.17 13.95
N ILE A 63 11.15 -4.23 14.37
CA ILE A 63 10.61 -3.42 15.46
C ILE A 63 11.31 -3.77 16.76
N LEU A 64 11.42 -5.05 17.11
CA LEU A 64 12.11 -5.50 18.31
C LEU A 64 13.57 -5.03 18.35
N TRP A 65 14.27 -5.10 17.22
CA TRP A 65 15.66 -4.65 17.13
C TRP A 65 15.79 -3.13 17.30
N LEU A 66 14.86 -2.34 16.76
CA LEU A 66 14.88 -0.87 16.87
C LEU A 66 14.37 -0.36 18.22
N SER A 67 13.31 -0.95 18.77
CA SER A 67 12.64 -0.47 19.99
C SER A 67 13.18 -1.12 21.27
N GLY A 68 13.69 -2.35 21.18
CA GLY A 68 14.00 -3.19 22.34
C GLY A 68 12.78 -3.58 23.17
N ASP A 69 11.56 -3.23 22.74
CA ASP A 69 10.34 -3.32 23.53
C ASP A 69 9.31 -4.23 22.85
N THR A 70 8.97 -5.30 23.55
CA THR A 70 8.02 -6.32 23.11
C THR A 70 6.56 -5.87 23.25
N ASP A 71 6.26 -4.81 24.00
CA ASP A 71 4.90 -4.28 24.11
C ASP A 71 4.40 -3.64 22.81
N TYR A 72 5.30 -3.28 21.88
CA TYR A 72 4.94 -2.89 20.53
C TYR A 72 4.24 -4.01 19.75
N PHE A 73 4.50 -5.28 20.08
CA PHE A 73 3.79 -6.43 19.52
C PHE A 73 2.31 -6.48 19.92
N LYS A 74 1.82 -5.63 20.83
CA LYS A 74 0.39 -5.51 21.14
C LYS A 74 -0.30 -4.47 20.27
N GLN A 75 0.45 -3.56 19.63
CA GLN A 75 -0.07 -2.44 18.86
C GLN A 75 -0.39 -2.78 17.39
N TRP A 76 0.07 -3.95 16.90
CA TRP A 76 -0.19 -4.43 15.54
C TRP A 76 -1.65 -4.43 15.10
N LYS A 77 -2.59 -4.62 16.04
CA LYS A 77 -4.04 -4.57 15.80
C LYS A 77 -4.53 -3.22 15.24
N LYS A 78 -3.69 -2.20 15.27
CA LYS A 78 -3.98 -0.86 14.74
C LYS A 78 -3.54 -0.68 13.28
N PHE A 79 -2.75 -1.59 12.72
CA PHE A 79 -2.22 -1.47 11.37
C PHE A 79 -3.34 -1.54 10.32
N VAL A 80 -3.15 -0.81 9.22
CA VAL A 80 -4.02 -0.89 8.05
C VAL A 80 -4.00 -2.32 7.53
N GLY A 81 -5.18 -2.93 7.42
CA GLY A 81 -5.34 -4.31 6.99
C GLY A 81 -5.10 -5.38 8.07
N ALA A 82 -4.97 -5.01 9.35
CA ALA A 82 -4.95 -5.99 10.44
C ALA A 82 -6.33 -6.66 10.61
N ASN A 83 -6.34 -8.00 10.73
CA ASN A 83 -7.54 -8.85 10.80
C ASN A 83 -8.32 -8.71 12.10
N PHE A 84 -8.94 -7.55 12.34
CA PHE A 84 -9.79 -7.32 13.51
C PHE A 84 -11.13 -6.72 13.13
N LYS A 85 -12.18 -7.27 13.75
CA LYS A 85 -13.61 -6.92 13.59
C LYS A 85 -13.88 -5.44 13.87
N ARG A 86 -13.56 -4.57 12.93
CA ARG A 86 -14.11 -3.22 12.85
C ARG A 86 -15.38 -3.36 12.02
N ASN A 87 -16.54 -3.38 12.68
CA ASN A 87 -17.83 -3.23 11.98
C ASN A 87 -17.96 -1.78 11.53
N LYS A 88 -17.11 -1.34 10.58
CA LYS A 88 -17.36 -0.09 9.87
C LYS A 88 -18.54 -0.36 8.94
N CYS A 89 -19.51 0.56 8.90
CA CYS A 89 -20.54 0.53 7.87
C CYS A 89 -19.84 0.94 6.56
N LEU A 90 -19.59 -0.04 5.70
CA LEU A 90 -18.79 0.15 4.49
C LEU A 90 -19.73 0.25 3.29
N GLN A 91 -20.21 1.47 3.03
CA GLN A 91 -20.87 1.80 1.77
C GLN A 91 -19.82 2.31 0.80
N PHE A 92 -19.65 1.61 -0.31
CA PHE A 92 -18.58 1.91 -1.25
C PHE A 92 -19.03 2.71 -2.47
N ASP A 93 -20.30 2.86 -2.84
CA ASP A 93 -20.86 3.73 -3.90
C ASP A 93 -20.24 3.62 -5.31
N ARG A 94 -19.15 2.88 -5.51
CA ARG A 94 -18.43 2.72 -6.76
C ARG A 94 -18.21 1.25 -7.06
N GLU A 95 -18.27 0.94 -8.35
CA GLU A 95 -18.47 -0.41 -8.85
C GLU A 95 -17.29 -1.37 -8.56
N ILE A 96 -16.04 -0.90 -8.51
CA ILE A 96 -14.89 -1.82 -8.48
C ILE A 96 -14.71 -2.42 -7.08
N ALA A 97 -14.62 -1.58 -6.05
CA ALA A 97 -14.46 -2.05 -4.68
C ALA A 97 -15.66 -2.90 -4.23
N GLU A 98 -16.90 -2.48 -4.54
CA GLU A 98 -18.11 -3.23 -4.21
C GLU A 98 -18.17 -4.58 -4.90
N LYS A 99 -17.85 -4.62 -6.20
CA LYS A 99 -17.82 -5.87 -6.95
C LYS A 99 -16.80 -6.84 -6.36
N ILE A 100 -15.58 -6.38 -6.06
CA ILE A 100 -14.54 -7.22 -5.45
C ILE A 100 -15.02 -7.78 -4.10
N ILE A 101 -15.59 -6.94 -3.24
CA ILE A 101 -16.10 -7.37 -1.92
C ILE A 101 -17.24 -8.38 -2.07
N SER A 102 -18.18 -8.13 -2.99
CA SER A 102 -19.31 -9.02 -3.26
C SER A 102 -18.84 -10.39 -3.79
N ASP A 103 -17.94 -10.39 -4.78
CA ASP A 103 -17.35 -11.59 -5.37
C ASP A 103 -16.64 -12.42 -4.29
N LEU A 104 -15.88 -11.76 -3.40
CA LEU A 104 -15.21 -12.42 -2.27
C LEU A 104 -16.18 -12.95 -1.23
N LYS A 105 -17.25 -12.21 -0.93
CA LYS A 105 -18.23 -12.59 0.11
C LYS A 105 -18.90 -13.93 -0.20
N SER A 106 -19.12 -14.22 -1.48
CA SER A 106 -19.67 -15.50 -1.94
C SER A 106 -18.77 -16.71 -1.63
N ASN A 107 -17.45 -16.50 -1.57
CA ASN A 107 -16.45 -17.55 -1.38
C ASN A 107 -15.87 -17.58 0.05
N ASN A 108 -15.58 -16.42 0.62
CA ASN A 108 -14.98 -16.25 1.95
C ASN A 108 -15.41 -14.91 2.57
N ASN A 109 -16.44 -14.98 3.42
CA ASN A 109 -16.98 -13.80 4.09
C ASN A 109 -15.96 -13.10 5.01
N SER A 110 -15.09 -13.84 5.71
CA SER A 110 -14.06 -13.22 6.57
C SER A 110 -13.11 -12.38 5.74
N LEU A 111 -12.57 -12.95 4.67
CA LEU A 111 -11.65 -12.26 3.76
C LEU A 111 -12.29 -11.04 3.11
N SER A 112 -13.57 -11.13 2.71
CA SER A 112 -14.31 -9.99 2.18
C SER A 112 -14.37 -8.83 3.17
N MET A 113 -14.54 -9.14 4.47
CA MET A 113 -14.58 -8.13 5.52
C MET A 113 -13.21 -7.49 5.77
N ASP A 114 -12.13 -8.29 5.73
CA ASP A 114 -10.76 -7.79 5.89
C ASP A 114 -10.38 -6.85 4.74
N ILE A 115 -10.74 -7.20 3.50
CA ILE A 115 -10.52 -6.38 2.31
C ILE A 115 -11.34 -5.08 2.37
N ALA A 116 -12.60 -5.19 2.81
CA ALA A 116 -13.46 -4.02 2.99
C ALA A 116 -12.87 -3.06 4.05
N ASN A 117 -12.39 -3.58 5.18
CA ASN A 117 -11.73 -2.78 6.21
C ASN A 117 -10.46 -2.11 5.68
N TYR A 118 -9.65 -2.83 4.92
CA TYR A 118 -8.47 -2.27 4.25
C TYR A 118 -8.84 -1.10 3.33
N PHE A 119 -9.82 -1.25 2.45
CA PHE A 119 -10.25 -0.17 1.55
C PHE A 119 -10.77 1.04 2.34
N SER A 120 -11.47 0.82 3.46
CA SER A 120 -11.90 1.89 4.35
C SER A 120 -10.74 2.66 4.97
N ASP A 121 -9.74 1.94 5.49
CA ASP A 121 -8.58 2.54 6.13
C ASP A 121 -7.74 3.33 5.10
N MET A 122 -7.59 2.79 3.89
CA MET A 122 -6.96 3.48 2.77
C MET A 122 -7.70 4.76 2.38
N ARG A 123 -9.05 4.73 2.33
CA ARG A 123 -9.86 5.94 2.08
C ARG A 123 -9.61 7.02 3.13
N SER A 124 -9.54 6.64 4.41
CA SER A 124 -9.21 7.58 5.50
C SER A 124 -7.82 8.18 5.31
N ALA A 125 -6.82 7.35 4.98
CA ALA A 125 -5.46 7.83 4.70
C ALA A 125 -5.41 8.78 3.49
N PHE A 126 -6.11 8.45 2.40
CA PHE A 126 -6.22 9.36 1.25
C PHE A 126 -6.91 10.68 1.62
N GLY A 127 -7.91 10.65 2.50
CA GLY A 127 -8.55 11.84 3.06
C GLY A 127 -7.56 12.78 3.74
N GLU A 128 -6.72 12.21 4.59
CA GLU A 128 -5.68 12.97 5.28
C GLU A 128 -4.60 13.48 4.33
N MET A 129 -4.15 12.65 3.38
CA MET A 129 -3.21 13.05 2.33
C MET A 129 -3.77 14.22 1.50
N HIS A 130 -5.06 14.17 1.15
CA HIS A 130 -5.72 15.27 0.44
C HIS A 130 -5.75 16.54 1.29
N ARG A 131 -6.04 16.46 2.59
CA ARG A 131 -6.05 17.63 3.48
C ARG A 131 -4.70 18.36 3.49
N VAL A 132 -3.61 17.62 3.69
CA VAL A 132 -2.26 18.21 3.84
C VAL A 132 -1.65 18.63 2.51
N LEU A 133 -2.05 18.03 1.39
CA LEU A 133 -1.53 18.38 0.08
C LEU A 133 -2.02 19.77 -0.35
N LYS A 134 -1.13 20.60 -0.90
CA LYS A 134 -1.45 21.91 -1.47
C LYS A 134 -2.42 21.78 -2.66
N PRO A 135 -3.24 22.81 -2.95
CA PRO A 135 -3.98 22.86 -4.21
C PRO A 135 -3.02 22.67 -5.38
N ASN A 136 -3.41 21.85 -6.35
CA ASN A 136 -2.55 21.45 -7.47
C ASN A 136 -1.35 20.56 -7.13
N GLY A 137 -1.11 20.24 -5.85
CA GLY A 137 -0.10 19.28 -5.43
C GLY A 137 -0.39 17.90 -5.99
N LYS A 138 0.65 17.08 -6.11
CA LYS A 138 0.57 15.73 -6.66
C LYS A 138 0.79 14.68 -5.59
N ILE A 139 0.18 13.53 -5.81
CA ILE A 139 0.42 12.31 -5.06
C ILE A 139 0.80 11.20 -6.03
N CYS A 140 1.81 10.43 -5.66
CA CYS A 140 2.36 9.30 -6.40
C CYS A 140 2.31 8.07 -5.49
N ILE A 141 1.46 7.12 -5.84
CA ILE A 141 1.25 5.88 -5.08
C ILE A 141 1.77 4.71 -5.90
N ILE A 142 2.70 3.95 -5.35
CA ILE A 142 3.19 2.71 -5.94
C ILE A 142 2.40 1.55 -5.32
N ILE A 143 1.53 0.93 -6.11
CA ILE A 143 0.66 -0.16 -5.65
C ILE A 143 0.49 -1.23 -6.73
N GLY A 144 0.45 -2.49 -6.33
CA GLY A 144 0.33 -3.64 -7.22
C GLY A 144 -0.96 -4.40 -6.99
N ASN A 145 -1.56 -4.87 -8.08
CA ASN A 145 -2.75 -5.70 -8.01
C ASN A 145 -2.38 -7.08 -7.48
N THR A 146 -3.27 -7.66 -6.69
CA THR A 146 -3.07 -8.97 -6.06
C THR A 146 -4.14 -9.96 -6.52
N ASN A 147 -3.98 -11.25 -6.22
CA ASN A 147 -5.01 -12.25 -6.46
C ASN A 147 -5.21 -13.07 -5.18
N MET A 148 -6.46 -13.26 -4.79
CA MET A 148 -6.83 -13.96 -3.57
C MET A 148 -8.04 -14.83 -3.80
N ASN A 149 -7.96 -16.09 -3.39
CA ASN A 149 -9.03 -17.08 -3.58
C ASN A 149 -9.56 -17.11 -5.03
N GLY A 150 -8.66 -16.94 -6.00
CA GLY A 150 -8.99 -16.90 -7.43
C GLY A 150 -9.53 -15.56 -7.93
N ILE A 151 -9.87 -14.63 -7.03
CA ILE A 151 -10.41 -13.30 -7.36
C ILE A 151 -9.26 -12.31 -7.48
N GLU A 152 -9.25 -11.54 -8.57
CA GLU A 152 -8.29 -10.46 -8.78
C GLU A 152 -8.69 -9.23 -7.97
N ILE A 153 -7.74 -8.72 -7.18
CA ILE A 153 -7.92 -7.53 -6.38
C ILE A 153 -7.18 -6.38 -7.08
N LEU A 154 -7.98 -5.54 -7.74
CA LEU A 154 -7.54 -4.40 -8.54
C LEU A 154 -7.14 -3.21 -7.64
N ASN A 155 -6.09 -3.38 -6.84
CA ASN A 155 -5.67 -2.41 -5.83
C ASN A 155 -5.38 -1.02 -6.40
N ALA A 156 -4.76 -0.94 -7.58
CA ALA A 156 -4.43 0.35 -8.20
C ALA A 156 -5.70 1.10 -8.62
N GLU A 157 -6.65 0.39 -9.20
CA GLU A 157 -7.93 0.91 -9.66
C GLU A 157 -8.81 1.32 -8.48
N VAL A 158 -8.87 0.49 -7.43
CA VAL A 158 -9.58 0.82 -6.19
C VAL A 158 -8.94 2.01 -5.49
N ALA A 159 -7.60 2.10 -5.44
CA ALA A 159 -6.92 3.26 -4.87
C ALA A 159 -7.31 4.55 -5.60
N ALA A 160 -7.26 4.55 -6.94
CA ALA A 160 -7.68 5.69 -7.74
C ALA A 160 -9.16 6.04 -7.51
N GLU A 161 -10.04 5.04 -7.47
CA GLU A 161 -11.47 5.19 -7.19
C GLU A 161 -11.71 5.88 -5.83
N GLN A 162 -11.06 5.40 -4.76
CA GLN A 162 -11.19 5.97 -3.42
C GLN A 162 -10.63 7.40 -3.36
N MET A 163 -9.51 7.67 -4.04
CA MET A 163 -8.94 9.00 -4.14
C MET A 163 -9.85 9.98 -4.89
N TYR A 164 -10.52 9.54 -5.97
CA TYR A 164 -11.53 10.36 -6.64
C TYR A 164 -12.66 10.77 -5.70
N ARG A 165 -13.10 9.86 -4.82
CA ARG A 165 -14.13 10.13 -3.82
C ARG A 165 -13.70 11.15 -2.77
N VAL A 166 -12.41 11.15 -2.41
CA VAL A 166 -11.84 12.11 -1.46
C VAL A 166 -11.73 13.52 -2.06
N GLY A 167 -11.50 13.63 -3.37
CA GLY A 167 -11.38 14.93 -4.04
C GLY A 167 -10.29 15.01 -5.10
N PHE A 168 -9.41 14.00 -5.19
CA PHE A 168 -8.35 13.98 -6.20
C PHE A 168 -8.91 13.88 -7.63
N ARG A 169 -8.12 14.35 -8.59
CA ARG A 169 -8.45 14.41 -10.03
C ARG A 169 -7.22 14.03 -10.87
N LYS A 170 -7.44 13.88 -12.19
CA LYS A 170 -6.41 13.62 -13.21
C LYS A 170 -5.53 12.41 -12.89
N VAL A 171 -6.09 11.21 -13.05
CA VAL A 171 -5.35 9.97 -12.84
C VAL A 171 -4.43 9.65 -14.02
N GLU A 172 -3.21 9.26 -13.71
CA GLU A 172 -2.27 8.65 -14.64
C GLU A 172 -1.80 7.32 -14.04
N PHE A 173 -1.96 6.23 -14.80
CA PHE A 173 -1.48 4.90 -14.43
C PHE A 173 -0.21 4.60 -15.22
N ILE A 174 0.92 4.51 -14.52
CA ILE A 174 2.19 4.09 -15.11
C ILE A 174 2.44 2.64 -14.68
N LYS A 175 2.29 1.70 -15.61
CA LYS A 175 2.57 0.28 -15.37
C LYS A 175 4.08 0.02 -15.41
N ARG A 176 4.62 -0.58 -14.36
CA ARG A 176 6.06 -0.88 -14.20
C ARG A 176 6.27 -2.38 -13.97
N LEU A 177 7.26 -2.96 -14.64
CA LEU A 177 7.73 -4.32 -14.34
C LEU A 177 8.64 -4.32 -13.10
N ILE A 178 8.43 -5.26 -12.19
CA ILE A 178 9.31 -5.46 -11.02
C ILE A 178 10.56 -6.24 -11.48
N SER A 179 11.69 -5.54 -11.64
CA SER A 179 12.91 -6.11 -12.21
C SER A 179 13.81 -6.88 -11.22
N ASN A 180 13.67 -6.66 -9.90
CA ASN A 180 14.58 -7.19 -8.87
C ASN A 180 13.87 -7.98 -7.76
N LYS A 181 13.04 -8.97 -8.11
CA LYS A 181 12.47 -9.84 -7.09
C LYS A 181 13.53 -10.78 -6.53
N LEU A 182 13.82 -10.66 -5.23
CA LEU A 182 14.65 -11.59 -4.47
C LEU A 182 14.03 -13.00 -4.39
N ILE A 183 12.70 -13.10 -4.55
CA ILE A 183 11.95 -14.35 -4.40
C ILE A 183 11.43 -14.81 -5.76
N ALA A 184 11.51 -16.12 -6.04
CA ALA A 184 10.99 -16.74 -7.25
C ALA A 184 9.53 -16.30 -7.52
N PRO A 185 9.25 -15.77 -8.73
CA PRO A 185 7.94 -15.22 -9.07
C PRO A 185 6.91 -16.30 -9.42
N TRP A 186 7.30 -17.58 -9.33
CA TRP A 186 6.50 -18.71 -9.76
C TRP A 186 5.70 -19.29 -8.59
N ARG A 187 4.41 -19.53 -8.84
CA ARG A 187 3.54 -20.31 -7.97
C ARG A 187 2.92 -21.46 -8.74
N ASP A 188 2.66 -22.54 -8.04
CA ASP A 188 1.82 -23.60 -8.57
C ASP A 188 0.37 -23.08 -8.69
N ALA A 189 -0.23 -23.19 -9.88
CA ALA A 189 -1.54 -22.62 -10.16
C ALA A 189 -2.69 -23.28 -9.37
N LYS A 190 -2.50 -24.51 -8.86
CA LYS A 190 -3.52 -25.24 -8.10
C LYS A 190 -3.44 -24.94 -6.61
N THR A 191 -2.23 -24.89 -6.07
CA THR A 191 -1.98 -24.79 -4.62
C THR A 191 -1.56 -23.40 -4.17
N GLY A 192 -1.14 -22.52 -5.08
CA GLY A 192 -0.62 -21.19 -4.77
C GLY A 192 0.74 -21.18 -4.06
N LYS A 193 1.39 -22.34 -3.89
CA LYS A 193 2.71 -22.48 -3.25
C LYS A 193 3.85 -22.12 -4.20
N PHE A 194 5.03 -21.78 -3.66
CA PHE A 194 6.24 -21.59 -4.47
C PHE A 194 6.53 -22.82 -5.32
N THR A 195 6.95 -22.59 -6.57
CA THR A 195 7.26 -23.68 -7.50
C THR A 195 8.46 -23.35 -8.39
N THR A 196 8.98 -24.37 -9.05
CA THR A 196 10.14 -24.29 -9.95
C THR A 196 9.71 -24.08 -11.40
N LEU A 197 10.66 -23.75 -12.27
CA LEU A 197 10.44 -23.63 -13.71
C LEU A 197 10.02 -24.96 -14.37
N SER A 198 10.31 -26.10 -13.75
CA SER A 198 9.95 -27.43 -14.27
C SER A 198 8.48 -27.81 -14.04
N ASN A 199 7.74 -27.10 -13.18
CA ASN A 199 6.33 -27.39 -12.96
C ASN A 199 5.49 -26.96 -14.19
N PRO A 200 4.74 -27.88 -14.84
CA PRO A 200 3.89 -27.54 -15.98
C PRO A 200 2.71 -26.62 -15.60
N PHE A 201 2.29 -26.63 -14.34
CA PHE A 201 1.21 -25.77 -13.81
C PHE A 201 1.74 -24.50 -13.14
N LYS A 202 2.96 -24.06 -13.46
CA LYS A 202 3.50 -22.81 -12.92
C LYS A 202 2.74 -21.60 -13.46
N LYS A 203 2.43 -20.66 -12.58
CA LYS A 203 1.90 -19.33 -12.88
C LYS A 203 2.87 -18.29 -12.33
N ARG A 204 3.17 -17.27 -13.13
CA ARG A 204 3.95 -16.12 -12.67
C ARG A 204 3.02 -15.13 -11.98
N ILE A 205 3.44 -14.60 -10.83
CA ILE A 205 2.61 -13.69 -10.03
C ILE A 205 3.30 -12.37 -9.71
N TYR A 206 2.47 -11.31 -9.64
CA TYR A 206 2.83 -9.95 -9.24
C TYR A 206 3.99 -9.37 -10.08
N GLU A 207 3.98 -9.55 -11.40
CA GLU A 207 5.06 -9.05 -12.27
C GLU A 207 5.09 -7.52 -12.39
N HIS A 208 3.95 -6.90 -12.15
CA HIS A 208 3.74 -5.49 -12.40
C HIS A 208 3.24 -4.78 -11.14
N GLU A 209 3.71 -3.55 -10.99
CA GLU A 209 3.16 -2.55 -10.08
C GLU A 209 2.69 -1.37 -10.91
N TYR A 210 1.82 -0.56 -10.32
CA TYR A 210 1.35 0.68 -10.90
C TYR A 210 1.89 1.85 -10.08
N VAL A 211 2.36 2.86 -10.77
CA VAL A 211 2.52 4.19 -10.19
C VAL A 211 1.26 4.98 -10.55
N VAL A 212 0.40 5.18 -9.56
CA VAL A 212 -0.83 5.96 -9.68
C VAL A 212 -0.51 7.39 -9.31
N VAL A 213 -0.55 8.28 -10.29
CA VAL A 213 -0.32 9.72 -10.08
C VAL A 213 -1.66 10.44 -10.15
N MET A 214 -1.98 11.22 -9.12
CA MET A 214 -3.18 12.06 -9.08
C MET A 214 -2.86 13.43 -8.52
N LYS A 215 -3.79 14.37 -8.72
CA LYS A 215 -3.66 15.77 -8.34
C LYS A 215 -4.81 16.19 -7.41
N LYS A 216 -4.52 17.03 -6.42
CA LYS A 216 -5.56 17.75 -5.66
C LYS A 216 -6.13 18.91 -6.48
#